data_AF-A0A9E3K5E6-F1
#
_entry.id   AF-A0A9E3K5E6-F1
#
_cell.length_a   1.000
_cell.length_b   1.000
_cell.length_c   1.000
_cell.angle_alpha   90.00
_cell.angle_beta   90.00
_cell.angle_gamma   90.00
#
_symmetry.space_group_name_H-M   'P 1'
#
loop_
_entity.id
_entity.type
_entity.pdbx_description
1 polymer ?
#
loop_
_entity_poly.entity_id
_entity_poly.type
_entity_poly.pdbx_seq_one_letter_code
_entity_poly.pdbx_strand_id
1 'polypeptide(L)'
;PPTYFGPFADGRVAVDSAAAFASGRFAKVPVMIGATSADIGGKTGFMVAGARSLAGRLAAQGVPVYEYRFSYVADSIVKPGAQHASDIPYFFATVDVKYGGQVTKKDVAMGRAMSAYLVNFAKKGDPNGGGLPAWPRYAGDRDVIMDFAADGKPVALRDPWGPEIDATTVAQATH
;
A
#
# COMPACT_ATOMS: atom_id res chain seq x y z
N PRO A 1 -29.14 -8.56 14.71
CA PRO A 1 -27.83 -8.80 15.35
C PRO A 1 -26.72 -8.05 14.59
N PRO A 2 -25.76 -7.38 15.27
CA PRO A 2 -24.58 -6.85 14.61
C PRO A 2 -23.75 -8.02 14.05
N THR A 3 -23.44 -7.98 12.76
CA THR A 3 -22.69 -9.04 12.03
C THR A 3 -21.22 -8.66 11.80
N TYR A 4 -20.74 -7.58 12.42
CA TYR A 4 -19.36 -7.14 12.31
C TYR A 4 -18.51 -7.77 13.40
N PHE A 5 -17.46 -8.48 12.99
CA PHE A 5 -16.45 -9.06 13.86
C PHE A 5 -15.10 -8.46 13.49
N GLY A 6 -14.42 -7.88 14.48
CA GLY A 6 -13.09 -7.30 14.34
C GLY A 6 -12.24 -7.58 15.57
N PRO A 7 -10.91 -7.43 15.47
CA PRO A 7 -10.04 -7.55 16.64
C PRO A 7 -10.45 -6.53 17.70
N PHE A 8 -10.54 -6.96 18.96
CA PHE A 8 -10.76 -6.11 20.11
C PHE A 8 -9.64 -6.33 21.10
N ALA A 9 -9.22 -5.27 21.81
CA ALA A 9 -8.17 -5.41 22.82
C ALA A 9 -8.68 -6.29 23.97
N ASP A 10 -8.05 -7.45 24.16
CA ASP A 10 -8.36 -8.40 25.23
C ASP A 10 -7.31 -8.34 26.36
N GLY A 11 -6.25 -7.55 26.17
CA GLY A 11 -5.15 -7.39 27.13
C GLY A 11 -4.20 -8.59 27.20
N ARG A 12 -4.35 -9.59 26.33
CA ARG A 12 -3.50 -10.79 26.26
C ARG A 12 -2.91 -10.99 24.88
N VAL A 13 -3.77 -11.14 23.87
CA VAL A 13 -3.40 -11.44 22.48
C VAL A 13 -3.47 -10.18 21.63
N ALA A 14 -4.52 -9.37 21.82
CA ALA A 14 -4.72 -8.12 21.14
C ALA A 14 -4.58 -6.96 22.14
N VAL A 15 -3.70 -6.03 21.82
CA VAL A 15 -3.56 -4.75 22.53
C VAL A 15 -4.22 -3.64 21.71
N ASP A 16 -4.37 -2.46 22.31
CA ASP A 16 -4.66 -1.26 21.54
C ASP A 16 -3.49 -0.98 20.58
N SER A 17 -3.69 -1.31 19.30
CA SER A 17 -2.70 -1.16 18.25
C SER A 17 -2.31 0.31 18.04
N ALA A 18 -3.26 1.24 18.16
CA ALA A 18 -2.99 2.66 17.95
C ALA A 18 -2.07 3.19 19.06
N ALA A 19 -2.35 2.84 20.31
CA ALA A 19 -1.51 3.17 21.45
C ALA A 19 -0.13 2.46 21.38
N ALA A 20 -0.09 1.20 20.95
CA ALA A 20 1.15 0.46 20.78
C ALA A 20 2.05 1.10 19.71
N PHE A 21 1.49 1.45 18.54
CA PHE A 21 2.23 2.18 17.50
C PHE A 21 2.66 3.56 17.97
N ALA A 22 1.81 4.33 18.65
CA ALA A 22 2.17 5.66 19.15
C ALA A 22 3.31 5.61 20.19
N SER A 23 3.29 4.63 21.10
CA SER A 23 4.30 4.47 22.16
C SER A 23 5.54 3.68 21.72
N GLY A 24 5.55 3.15 20.49
CA GLY A 24 6.66 2.36 19.96
C GLY A 24 6.75 0.93 20.51
N ARG A 25 5.73 0.46 21.22
CA ARG A 25 5.65 -0.90 21.80
C ARG A 25 5.24 -1.94 20.75
N PHE A 26 6.08 -2.11 19.73
CA PHE A 26 5.90 -3.10 18.68
C PHE A 26 7.27 -3.50 18.09
N ALA A 27 7.31 -4.64 17.40
CA ALA A 27 8.52 -5.12 16.75
C ALA A 27 8.93 -4.19 15.60
N LYS A 28 10.18 -3.69 15.64
CA LYS A 28 10.74 -2.81 14.60
C LYS A 28 11.27 -3.67 13.45
N VAL A 29 10.38 -4.09 12.56
CA VAL A 29 10.71 -4.85 11.35
C VAL A 29 10.42 -3.99 10.11
N PRO A 30 11.16 -4.15 8.99
CA PRO A 30 10.83 -3.47 7.74
C PRO A 30 9.37 -3.72 7.33
N VAL A 31 8.70 -2.70 6.80
CA VAL A 31 7.29 -2.74 6.40
C VAL A 31 7.12 -2.31 4.95
N MET A 32 6.39 -3.11 4.18
CA MET A 32 5.79 -2.72 2.90
C MET A 32 4.30 -2.54 3.13
N ILE A 33 3.75 -1.38 2.78
CA ILE A 33 2.36 -1.00 3.07
C ILE A 33 1.79 -0.17 1.91
N GLY A 34 0.50 -0.27 1.66
CA GLY A 34 -0.15 0.51 0.62
C GLY A 34 -1.62 0.18 0.46
N ALA A 35 -2.22 0.79 -0.56
CA ALA A 35 -3.62 0.62 -0.91
C ALA A 35 -3.83 0.70 -2.44
N THR A 36 -5.00 0.28 -2.91
CA THR A 36 -5.36 0.45 -4.32
C THR A 36 -5.89 1.87 -4.59
N SER A 37 -5.82 2.34 -5.83
CA SER A 37 -6.18 3.74 -6.16
C SER A 37 -7.67 4.05 -6.04
N ALA A 38 -8.53 3.03 -6.12
CA ALA A 38 -9.96 3.11 -5.87
C ALA A 38 -10.38 2.14 -4.76
N ASP A 39 -9.64 2.16 -3.66
CA ASP A 39 -9.90 1.34 -2.47
C ASP A 39 -11.13 1.83 -1.68
N ILE A 40 -11.50 1.07 -0.66
CA ILE A 40 -12.67 1.34 0.18
C ILE A 40 -12.51 2.70 0.89
N GLY A 41 -13.55 3.54 0.77
CA GLY A 41 -13.55 4.91 1.30
C GLY A 41 -12.94 5.96 0.36
N GLY A 42 -12.39 5.55 -0.80
CA GLY A 42 -11.83 6.47 -1.79
C GLY A 42 -10.47 7.07 -1.38
N LYS A 43 -10.05 8.12 -2.08
CA LYS A 43 -8.70 8.71 -1.96
C LYS A 43 -8.33 9.16 -0.55
N THR A 44 -9.29 9.72 0.18
CA THR A 44 -9.11 10.21 1.55
C THR A 44 -9.71 9.25 2.59
N GLY A 45 -10.15 8.07 2.15
CA GLY A 45 -10.76 7.04 2.97
C GLY A 45 -9.77 6.25 3.80
N PHE A 46 -10.30 5.42 4.70
CA PHE A 46 -9.52 4.70 5.70
C PHE A 46 -8.46 3.76 5.13
N MET A 47 -8.62 3.22 3.92
CA MET A 47 -7.60 2.37 3.30
C MET A 47 -6.39 3.19 2.85
N VAL A 48 -6.61 4.22 2.04
CA VAL A 48 -5.53 5.06 1.49
C VAL A 48 -4.94 5.97 2.56
N ALA A 49 -5.77 6.77 3.24
CA ALA A 49 -5.31 7.67 4.29
C ALA A 49 -4.76 6.92 5.50
N GLY A 50 -5.33 5.75 5.83
CA GLY A 50 -4.84 4.91 6.93
C GLY A 50 -3.48 4.28 6.64
N ALA A 51 -3.25 3.80 5.41
CA ALA A 51 -1.94 3.31 4.99
C ALA A 51 -0.86 4.40 5.11
N ARG A 52 -1.13 5.60 4.57
CA ARG A 52 -0.22 6.76 4.68
C ARG A 52 0.04 7.17 6.13
N SER A 53 -1.01 7.26 6.94
CA SER A 53 -0.89 7.60 8.37
C SER A 53 -0.04 6.59 9.13
N LEU A 54 -0.25 5.29 8.90
CA LEU A 54 0.56 4.25 9.53
C LEU A 54 2.00 4.27 9.01
N ALA A 55 2.22 4.45 7.70
CA ALA A 55 3.54 4.58 7.11
C ALA A 55 4.36 5.71 7.77
N GLY A 56 3.76 6.90 7.93
CA GLY A 56 4.37 8.03 8.62
C GLY A 56 4.70 7.73 10.08
N ARG A 57 3.78 7.13 10.84
CA ARG A 57 4.01 6.77 12.25
C ARG A 57 5.15 5.77 12.42
N LEU A 58 5.21 4.76 11.56
CA LEU A 58 6.27 3.76 11.60
C LEU A 58 7.63 4.37 11.20
N ALA A 59 7.66 5.17 10.14
CA ALA A 59 8.88 5.85 9.69
C ALA A 59 9.43 6.82 10.74
N ALA A 60 8.57 7.58 11.43
CA ALA A 60 8.94 8.48 12.52
C ALA A 60 9.61 7.76 13.71
N GLN A 61 9.41 6.44 13.83
CA GLN A 61 10.04 5.60 14.84
C GLN A 61 11.22 4.78 14.30
N GLY A 62 11.78 5.18 13.16
CA GLY A 62 12.98 4.58 12.57
C GLY A 62 12.74 3.24 11.88
N VAL A 63 11.48 2.84 11.67
CA VAL A 63 11.16 1.63 10.91
C VAL A 63 11.45 1.86 9.42
N PRO A 64 12.16 0.96 8.72
CA PRO A 64 12.23 1.00 7.26
C PRO A 64 10.85 0.76 6.65
N VAL A 65 10.24 1.78 6.07
CA VAL A 65 8.91 1.71 5.45
C VAL A 65 9.02 1.91 3.95
N TYR A 66 8.27 1.11 3.18
CA TYR A 66 8.12 1.24 1.73
C TYR A 66 6.63 1.34 1.41
N GLU A 67 6.15 2.56 1.20
CA GLU A 67 4.75 2.82 0.90
C GLU A 67 4.47 2.73 -0.61
N TYR A 68 3.35 2.12 -0.99
CA TYR A 68 2.88 2.03 -2.37
C TYR A 68 1.44 2.49 -2.56
N ARG A 69 1.14 2.88 -3.80
CA ARG A 69 -0.22 2.89 -4.34
C ARG A 69 -0.29 1.98 -5.56
N PHE A 70 -1.31 1.14 -5.63
CA PHE A 70 -1.59 0.36 -6.83
C PHE A 70 -2.64 1.08 -7.68
N SER A 71 -2.22 1.68 -8.80
CA SER A 71 -3.11 2.44 -9.69
C SER A 71 -3.42 1.73 -10.99
N TYR A 72 -2.71 0.64 -11.30
CA TYR A 72 -2.90 -0.15 -12.49
C TYR A 72 -4.25 -0.89 -12.48
N VAL A 73 -4.90 -0.92 -13.63
CA VAL A 73 -6.12 -1.69 -13.87
C VAL A 73 -5.81 -2.65 -15.01
N ALA A 74 -6.13 -3.93 -14.83
CA ALA A 74 -5.94 -4.92 -15.89
C ALA A 74 -6.64 -4.44 -17.16
N ASP A 75 -6.02 -4.61 -18.33
CA ASP A 75 -6.56 -4.06 -19.58
C ASP A 75 -7.96 -4.64 -19.93
N SER A 76 -8.28 -5.83 -19.42
CA SER A 76 -9.59 -6.48 -19.56
C SER A 76 -10.72 -5.86 -18.70
N ILE A 77 -10.37 -4.97 -17.76
CA ILE A 77 -11.31 -4.38 -16.80
C ILE A 77 -11.64 -2.94 -17.19
N VAL A 78 -12.90 -2.70 -17.54
CA VAL A 78 -13.41 -1.38 -17.91
C VAL A 78 -14.00 -0.67 -16.70
N LYS A 79 -13.13 -0.31 -15.74
CA LYS A 79 -13.50 0.51 -14.55
C LYS A 79 -12.43 1.54 -14.24
N PRO A 80 -12.80 2.74 -13.75
CA PRO A 80 -11.83 3.72 -13.30
C PRO A 80 -11.18 3.26 -11.99
N GLY A 81 -9.85 3.28 -11.97
CA GLY A 81 -9.04 3.01 -10.78
C GLY A 81 -9.04 1.55 -10.33
N ALA A 82 -8.01 1.23 -9.56
CA ALA A 82 -7.78 -0.12 -9.06
C ALA A 82 -8.63 -0.37 -7.83
N GLN A 83 -9.58 -1.29 -7.95
CA GLN A 83 -10.52 -1.63 -6.88
C GLN A 83 -9.85 -2.40 -5.75
N HIS A 84 -10.49 -2.43 -4.57
CA HIS A 84 -10.01 -3.21 -3.44
C HIS A 84 -9.63 -4.65 -3.84
N ALA A 85 -8.51 -5.14 -3.30
CA ALA A 85 -7.94 -6.47 -3.57
C ALA A 85 -7.53 -6.74 -5.03
N SER A 86 -7.51 -5.72 -5.90
CA SER A 86 -7.13 -5.92 -7.31
C SER A 86 -5.62 -6.11 -7.53
N ASP A 87 -4.80 -5.70 -6.57
CA ASP A 87 -3.32 -5.78 -6.54
C ASP A 87 -2.80 -7.18 -6.17
N ILE A 88 -3.54 -7.96 -5.38
CA ILE A 88 -3.22 -9.34 -4.95
C ILE A 88 -2.62 -10.23 -6.07
N PRO A 89 -3.29 -10.45 -7.23
CA PRO A 89 -2.76 -11.30 -8.30
C PRO A 89 -1.41 -10.82 -8.85
N TYR A 90 -1.10 -9.53 -8.75
CA TYR A 90 0.15 -8.97 -9.23
C TYR A 90 1.30 -9.26 -8.26
N PHE A 91 1.04 -9.18 -6.95
CA PHE A 91 2.02 -9.59 -5.94
C PHE A 91 2.34 -11.09 -6.02
N PHE A 92 1.33 -11.93 -6.20
CA PHE A 92 1.48 -13.39 -6.23
C PHE A 92 1.86 -13.97 -7.60
N ALA A 93 2.03 -13.12 -8.63
CA ALA A 93 2.29 -13.55 -10.00
C ALA A 93 1.24 -14.56 -10.53
N THR A 94 -0.03 -14.32 -10.24
CA THR A 94 -1.20 -15.15 -10.64
C THR A 94 -2.21 -14.37 -11.49
N VAL A 95 -1.72 -13.37 -12.22
CA VAL A 95 -2.53 -12.50 -13.09
C VAL A 95 -3.24 -13.30 -14.18
N ASP A 96 -2.57 -14.31 -14.74
CA ASP A 96 -3.09 -15.29 -15.69
C ASP A 96 -4.21 -16.16 -15.11
N VAL A 97 -4.09 -16.56 -13.84
CA VAL A 97 -5.15 -17.31 -13.15
C VAL A 97 -6.38 -16.43 -12.96
N LYS A 98 -6.22 -15.16 -12.57
CA LYS A 98 -7.36 -14.27 -12.29
C LYS A 98 -8.12 -13.85 -13.54
N TYR A 99 -7.40 -13.49 -14.62
CA TYR A 99 -8.02 -12.90 -15.81
C TYR A 99 -8.05 -13.84 -17.02
N GLY A 100 -7.49 -15.06 -16.89
CA GLY A 100 -7.54 -16.09 -17.92
C GLY A 100 -6.99 -15.62 -19.27
N GLY A 101 -7.69 -16.01 -20.35
CA GLY A 101 -7.31 -15.65 -21.72
C GLY A 101 -7.41 -14.16 -22.06
N GLN A 102 -7.83 -13.30 -21.13
CA GLN A 102 -7.94 -11.86 -21.33
C GLN A 102 -6.70 -11.09 -20.87
N VAL A 103 -5.69 -11.79 -20.30
CA VAL A 103 -4.43 -11.19 -19.87
C VAL A 103 -3.64 -10.62 -21.05
N THR A 104 -3.17 -9.39 -20.90
CA THR A 104 -2.24 -8.76 -21.85
C THR A 104 -0.79 -8.91 -21.41
N LYS A 105 0.14 -8.63 -22.32
CA LYS A 105 1.58 -8.55 -21.98
C LYS A 105 1.86 -7.47 -20.93
N LYS A 106 1.05 -6.39 -20.90
CA LYS A 106 1.18 -5.29 -19.94
C LYS A 106 0.78 -5.76 -18.54
N ASP A 107 -0.31 -6.52 -18.43
CA ASP A 107 -0.75 -7.13 -17.17
C ASP A 107 0.33 -8.05 -16.58
N VAL A 108 0.91 -8.93 -17.43
CA VAL A 108 2.01 -9.83 -17.02
C VAL A 108 3.24 -9.04 -16.60
N ALA A 109 3.61 -7.99 -17.32
CA ALA A 109 4.77 -7.17 -17.01
C ALA A 109 4.63 -6.46 -15.66
N MET A 110 3.45 -5.90 -15.36
CA MET A 110 3.15 -5.31 -14.06
C MET A 110 3.24 -6.37 -12.95
N GLY A 111 2.68 -7.57 -13.17
CA GLY A 111 2.73 -8.67 -12.20
C GLY A 111 4.16 -9.11 -11.90
N ARG A 112 5.00 -9.24 -12.94
CA ARG A 112 6.42 -9.56 -12.77
C ARG A 112 7.16 -8.50 -11.96
N ALA A 113 6.90 -7.22 -12.20
CA ALA A 113 7.54 -6.13 -11.46
C ALA A 113 7.13 -6.14 -9.98
N MET A 114 5.82 -6.20 -9.68
CA MET A 114 5.30 -6.23 -8.31
C MET A 114 5.78 -7.46 -7.53
N SER A 115 5.72 -8.64 -8.14
CA SER A 115 6.20 -9.87 -7.51
C SER A 115 7.71 -9.81 -7.24
N ALA A 116 8.51 -9.24 -8.14
CA ALA A 116 9.94 -9.09 -7.92
C ALA A 116 10.26 -8.16 -6.74
N TYR A 117 9.55 -7.04 -6.58
CA TYR A 117 9.68 -6.18 -5.38
C TYR A 117 9.33 -6.94 -4.10
N LEU A 118 8.23 -7.70 -4.09
CA LEU A 118 7.82 -8.49 -2.93
C LEU A 118 8.86 -9.55 -2.56
N VAL A 119 9.40 -10.26 -3.55
CA VAL A 119 10.42 -11.29 -3.34
C VAL A 119 11.72 -10.68 -2.81
N ASN A 120 12.16 -9.54 -3.34
CA ASN A 120 13.33 -8.84 -2.83
C ASN A 120 13.12 -8.41 -1.36
N PHE A 121 11.95 -7.83 -1.07
CA PHE A 121 11.59 -7.39 0.26
C PHE A 121 11.54 -8.55 1.25
N ALA A 122 10.91 -9.67 0.90
CA ALA A 122 10.86 -10.85 1.76
C ALA A 122 12.25 -11.42 2.08
N LYS A 123 13.20 -11.31 1.14
CA LYS A 123 14.57 -11.81 1.34
C LYS A 123 15.46 -10.89 2.18
N LYS A 124 15.25 -9.57 2.10
CA LYS A 124 16.25 -8.58 2.55
C LYS A 124 15.68 -7.45 3.40
N GLY A 125 14.37 -7.31 3.49
CA GLY A 125 13.70 -6.13 4.03
C GLY A 125 13.84 -4.88 3.14
N ASP A 126 14.34 -5.03 1.91
CA ASP A 126 14.51 -3.98 0.91
C ASP A 126 13.94 -4.48 -0.43
N PRO A 127 12.94 -3.79 -1.02
CA PRO A 127 12.32 -4.24 -2.27
C PRO A 127 13.23 -4.03 -3.50
N ASN A 128 14.31 -3.24 -3.39
CA ASN A 128 15.13 -2.85 -4.53
C ASN A 128 16.02 -3.97 -5.10
N GLY A 129 16.28 -3.91 -6.41
CA GLY A 129 17.17 -4.82 -7.12
C GLY A 129 16.65 -5.24 -8.51
N GLY A 130 17.40 -6.08 -9.21
CA GLY A 130 16.93 -6.73 -10.46
C GLY A 130 16.65 -5.77 -11.63
N GLY A 131 17.21 -4.56 -11.61
CA GLY A 131 16.95 -3.54 -12.63
C GLY A 131 15.58 -2.85 -12.50
N LEU A 132 14.87 -3.08 -11.40
CA LEU A 132 13.63 -2.36 -11.10
C LEU A 132 13.91 -0.88 -10.76
N PRO A 133 12.95 0.02 -11.02
CA PRO A 133 13.02 1.40 -10.52
C PRO A 133 13.33 1.45 -9.02
N ALA A 134 14.05 2.48 -8.60
CA ALA A 134 14.34 2.63 -7.18
C ALA A 134 13.06 2.97 -6.40
N TRP A 135 12.76 2.19 -5.37
CA TRP A 135 11.74 2.45 -4.37
C TRP A 135 12.40 2.98 -3.10
N PRO A 136 12.42 4.31 -2.88
CA PRO A 136 13.03 4.88 -1.69
C PRO A 136 12.20 4.55 -0.44
N ARG A 137 12.87 4.50 0.71
CA ARG A 137 12.18 4.42 2.00
C ARG A 137 11.29 5.64 2.19
N TYR A 138 10.07 5.40 2.64
CA TYR A 138 9.13 6.43 3.02
C TYR A 138 9.71 7.28 4.17
N ALA A 139 9.54 8.59 4.04
CA ALA A 139 9.83 9.57 5.08
C ALA A 139 8.79 10.69 4.93
N GLY A 140 8.14 11.07 6.03
CA GLY A 140 6.98 11.97 5.97
C GLY A 140 7.28 13.36 5.43
N ASP A 141 8.54 13.82 5.51
CA ASP A 141 8.99 15.09 4.94
C ASP A 141 9.09 15.06 3.41
N ARG A 142 9.47 13.92 2.84
CA ARG A 142 9.59 13.70 1.39
C ARG A 142 8.32 13.18 0.76
N ASP A 143 7.55 12.40 1.51
CA ASP A 143 6.25 11.80 1.13
C ASP A 143 6.32 11.07 -0.21
N VAL A 144 7.39 10.29 -0.45
CA VAL A 144 7.60 9.55 -1.69
C VAL A 144 7.08 8.13 -1.57
N ILE A 145 6.21 7.74 -2.50
CA ILE A 145 5.61 6.40 -2.61
C ILE A 145 6.02 5.75 -3.93
N MET A 146 5.90 4.42 -4.01
CA MET A 146 5.91 3.70 -5.29
C MET A 146 4.47 3.63 -5.83
N ASP A 147 4.20 4.26 -6.97
CA ASP A 147 2.95 4.08 -7.69
C ASP A 147 3.14 3.01 -8.76
N PHE A 148 2.41 1.91 -8.64
CA PHE A 148 2.23 0.96 -9.74
C PHE A 148 1.22 1.57 -10.71
N ALA A 149 1.71 2.46 -11.57
CA ALA A 149 0.89 3.44 -12.25
C ALA A 149 -0.02 2.84 -13.34
N ALA A 150 -1.08 3.58 -13.68
CA ALA A 150 -2.07 3.19 -14.69
C ALA A 150 -1.47 2.97 -16.09
N ASP A 151 -0.34 3.61 -16.39
CA ASP A 151 0.40 3.43 -17.65
C ASP A 151 1.16 2.10 -17.72
N GLY A 152 1.14 1.30 -16.64
CA GLY A 152 1.79 0.00 -16.57
C GLY A 152 3.24 0.05 -16.10
N LYS A 153 3.70 1.16 -15.51
CA LYS A 153 5.07 1.30 -15.02
C LYS A 153 5.10 1.61 -13.52
N PRO A 154 5.94 0.91 -12.73
CA PRO A 154 6.25 1.34 -11.39
C PRO A 154 7.04 2.66 -11.44
N VAL A 155 6.62 3.66 -10.68
CA VAL A 155 7.29 4.96 -10.58
C VAL A 155 7.31 5.42 -9.13
N ALA A 156 8.49 5.83 -8.66
CA ALA A 156 8.60 6.52 -7.39
C ALA A 156 8.31 8.00 -7.59
N LEU A 157 7.34 8.54 -6.85
CA LEU A 157 7.01 9.96 -6.88
C LEU A 157 6.54 10.45 -5.51
N ARG A 158 6.64 11.76 -5.29
CA ARG A 158 5.94 12.40 -4.17
C ARG A 158 4.44 12.15 -4.30
N ASP A 159 3.78 11.75 -3.23
CA ASP A 159 2.37 11.40 -3.26
C ASP A 159 1.52 12.59 -3.73
N PRO A 160 0.89 12.52 -4.91
CA PRO A 160 0.04 13.60 -5.41
C PRO A 160 -1.24 13.77 -4.59
N TRP A 161 -1.62 12.79 -3.75
CA TRP A 161 -2.82 12.85 -2.92
C TRP A 161 -2.53 13.30 -1.48
N GLY A 162 -1.26 13.36 -1.08
CA GLY A 162 -0.84 13.77 0.27
C GLY A 162 -1.53 15.04 0.77
N PRO A 163 -1.53 16.16 0.00
CA PRO A 163 -2.18 17.40 0.43
C PRO A 163 -3.69 17.27 0.68
N GLU A 164 -4.41 16.50 -0.14
CA GLU A 164 -5.86 16.29 0.00
C GLU A 164 -6.17 15.40 1.23
N ILE A 165 -5.35 14.37 1.44
CA ILE A 165 -5.42 13.47 2.61
C ILE A 165 -5.15 14.25 3.90
N ASP A 166 -4.12 15.10 3.91
CA ASP A 166 -3.74 15.92 5.07
C ASP A 166 -4.85 16.91 5.44
N ALA A 167 -5.41 17.62 4.45
CA ALA A 167 -6.50 18.57 4.69
C ALA A 167 -7.75 17.88 5.29
N THR A 168 -8.10 16.70 4.78
CA THR A 168 -9.25 15.92 5.27
C THR A 168 -9.02 15.41 6.70
N THR A 169 -7.79 14.96 7.00
CA THR A 169 -7.41 14.46 8.33
C THR A 169 -7.50 15.57 9.38
N VAL A 170 -7.05 16.78 9.06
CA VAL A 170 -7.17 17.95 9.95
C VAL A 170 -8.63 18.28 10.21
N ALA A 171 -9.47 18.33 9.18
CA ALA A 171 -10.90 18.62 9.33
C ALA A 171 -11.61 17.60 10.23
N GLN A 172 -11.27 16.31 10.11
CA GLN A 172 -11.81 15.25 10.96
C GLN A 172 -11.35 15.33 12.42
N ALA A 173 -10.18 15.91 12.70
CA ALA A 173 -9.67 16.08 14.07
C ALA A 173 -10.25 17.29 14.80
N THR A 174 -10.85 18.23 14.07
CA THR A 174 -11.45 19.46 14.63
C THR A 174 -12.95 19.34 14.93
N HIS A 175 -13.55 18.18 14.66
CA HIS A 175 -14.95 17.85 14.94
C HIS A 175 -15.05 16.79 16.03
#